data_AF-A0AAN7ZKU1-F1
#
_entry.id   AF-A0AAN7ZKU1-F1
#
_cell.length_a   1.000
_cell.length_b   1.000
_cell.length_c   1.000
_cell.angle_alpha   90.00
_cell.angle_beta   90.00
_cell.angle_gamma   90.00
#
_symmetry.space_group_name_H-M   'P 1'
#
loop_
_entity.id
_entity.type
_entity.pdbx_description
1 polymer ?
#
loop_
_entity_poly.entity_id
_entity_poly.type
_entity_poly.pdbx_seq_one_letter_code
_entity_poly.pdbx_strand_id
1 'polypeptide(L)'
;MADEEYDGDEVGDDFDEDVEDDNIEELDQGDDEGDNIDILAPGQAGGGVPKSKRITTKYMTKYERARVLGTRALQIAMCAPVMVELDGETDPLQIAMKELKQRKIPIIIRRYLPDNSYEDWGIDELIIIDH
;
A
#
# COMPACT_ATOMS: atom_id res chain seq x y z
N MET A 1 53.08 47.50 20.14
CA MET A 1 52.42 47.11 18.89
C MET A 1 51.82 45.76 19.18
N ALA A 2 50.49 45.72 19.24
CA ALA A 2 49.69 44.65 19.82
C ALA A 2 49.43 43.51 18.83
N ASP A 3 49.32 42.32 19.43
CA ASP A 3 48.80 41.02 19.01
C ASP A 3 48.38 40.78 17.56
N GLU A 4 49.01 39.75 17.00
CA GLU A 4 48.56 38.94 15.89
C GLU A 4 47.45 37.97 16.37
N GLU A 5 46.27 38.14 15.75
CA GLU A 5 45.49 37.11 15.06
C GLU A 5 44.66 36.06 15.85
N TYR A 6 43.36 36.08 15.49
CA TYR A 6 42.27 35.12 15.71
C TYR A 6 41.50 35.20 17.02
N ASP A 7 40.60 36.18 17.06
CA ASP A 7 39.46 36.25 17.98
C ASP A 7 38.51 35.08 17.71
N GLY A 8 38.09 34.40 18.77
CA GLY A 8 37.20 33.26 18.71
C GLY A 8 35.77 33.71 18.45
N ASP A 9 35.32 33.61 17.20
CA ASP A 9 33.89 33.62 16.89
C ASP A 9 33.33 32.21 17.08
N GLU A 10 32.90 31.99 18.32
CA GLU A 10 31.89 31.02 18.75
C GLU A 10 30.71 31.07 17.77
N VAL A 11 30.70 30.17 16.78
CA VAL A 11 29.55 29.96 15.90
C VAL A 11 28.41 29.50 16.79
N GLY A 12 27.52 30.44 17.08
CA GLY A 12 26.34 30.26 17.91
C GLY A 12 25.58 29.02 17.49
N ASP A 13 25.37 28.16 18.48
CA ASP A 13 24.43 27.07 18.49
C ASP A 13 22.99 27.64 18.52
N ASP A 14 22.64 28.42 17.49
CA ASP A 14 21.26 28.81 17.18
C ASP A 14 20.71 27.84 16.13
N PHE A 15 20.76 26.55 16.45
CA PHE A 15 19.84 25.59 15.85
C PHE A 15 18.55 25.71 16.67
N ASP A 16 17.68 26.62 16.23
CA ASP A 16 16.32 26.83 16.75
C ASP A 16 15.68 25.46 17.04
N GLU A 17 15.68 25.09 18.32
CA GLU A 17 15.10 23.87 18.85
C GLU A 17 13.60 24.12 19.05
N ASP A 18 12.91 24.41 17.95
CA ASP A 18 11.45 24.49 17.88
C ASP A 18 11.04 23.89 16.52
N VAL A 19 11.41 22.62 16.32
CA VAL A 19 10.61 21.79 15.41
C VAL A 19 9.30 21.56 16.16
N GLU A 20 8.29 22.38 15.87
CA GLU A 20 6.92 22.18 16.35
C GLU A 20 6.46 20.77 15.97
N ASP A 21 6.73 19.80 16.85
CA ASP A 21 6.38 18.39 16.76
C ASP A 21 4.91 18.17 17.14
N ASP A 22 4.01 19.03 16.64
CA ASP A 22 2.58 19.00 16.95
C ASP A 22 1.70 19.23 15.70
N ASN A 23 2.23 19.03 14.49
CA ASN A 23 1.42 19.15 13.26
C ASN A 23 1.57 17.96 12.29
N ILE A 24 1.72 16.75 12.84
CA ILE A 24 1.42 15.49 12.13
C ILE A 24 0.06 14.89 12.54
N GLU A 25 -0.62 15.47 13.53
CA GLU A 25 -2.00 15.11 13.86
C GLU A 25 -3.00 15.87 12.98
N GLU A 26 -2.98 15.54 11.69
CA GLU A 26 -4.13 15.50 10.78
C GLU A 26 -3.57 15.24 9.37
N LEU A 27 -3.05 14.02 9.16
CA LEU A 27 -3.41 13.37 7.90
C LEU A 27 -4.91 13.15 7.99
N ASP A 28 -5.66 14.22 7.69
CA ASP A 28 -7.03 14.17 7.20
C ASP A 28 -7.07 12.92 6.33
N GLN A 29 -7.77 11.89 6.81
CA GLN A 29 -8.20 10.78 5.98
C GLN A 29 -9.20 11.41 5.04
N GLY A 30 -8.68 12.20 4.08
CA GLY A 30 -9.42 12.88 3.06
C GLY A 30 -10.29 11.81 2.49
N ASP A 31 -11.59 12.00 2.70
CA ASP A 31 -12.60 10.99 2.58
C ASP A 31 -12.27 10.10 1.38
N ASP A 32 -12.10 8.78 1.59
CA ASP A 32 -11.90 7.77 0.54
C ASP A 32 -13.18 7.64 -0.33
N GLU A 33 -13.96 8.74 -0.47
CA GLU A 33 -15.17 8.93 -1.28
C GLU A 33 -14.93 8.69 -2.78
N GLY A 34 -13.70 8.41 -3.20
CA GLY A 34 -13.34 8.07 -4.58
C GLY A 34 -13.17 6.58 -4.86
N ASP A 35 -12.78 5.78 -3.86
CA ASP A 35 -12.34 4.41 -4.11
C ASP A 35 -13.44 3.43 -3.67
N ASN A 36 -14.30 3.08 -4.62
CA ASN A 36 -15.31 2.01 -4.49
C ASN A 36 -14.67 0.60 -4.32
N ILE A 37 -13.42 0.51 -3.84
CA ILE A 37 -12.59 -0.69 -3.83
C ILE A 37 -11.86 -0.83 -2.49
N ASP A 38 -12.11 -1.93 -1.80
CA ASP A 38 -11.45 -2.31 -0.54
C ASP A 38 -10.50 -3.50 -0.71
N ILE A 39 -9.44 -3.55 0.12
CA ILE A 39 -8.49 -4.66 0.21
C ILE A 39 -8.71 -5.42 1.51
N LEU A 40 -9.02 -6.72 1.40
CA LEU A 40 -9.38 -7.57 2.53
C LEU A 40 -8.38 -8.71 2.74
N ALA A 41 -8.24 -9.11 4.01
CA ALA A 41 -7.51 -10.31 4.40
C ALA A 41 -8.32 -11.59 4.09
N PRO A 42 -7.65 -12.74 3.89
CA PRO A 42 -8.32 -14.01 3.62
C PRO A 42 -9.11 -14.43 4.87
N GLY A 43 -10.44 -14.35 4.79
CA GLY A 43 -11.37 -14.62 5.90
C GLY A 43 -12.33 -13.48 6.22
N GLN A 44 -12.04 -12.26 5.76
CA GLN A 44 -12.98 -11.13 5.83
C GLN A 44 -13.94 -11.08 4.61
N ALA A 45 -13.73 -11.96 3.63
CA ALA A 45 -14.64 -12.11 2.51
C ALA A 45 -15.89 -12.90 2.93
N GLY A 46 -17.06 -12.31 2.71
CA GLY A 46 -18.34 -12.87 3.16
C GLY A 46 -19.43 -11.80 3.21
N GLY A 47 -20.68 -12.22 3.02
CA GLY A 47 -21.85 -11.33 3.07
C GLY A 47 -22.15 -10.55 1.78
N GLY A 48 -21.26 -10.58 0.79
CA GLY A 48 -21.45 -9.93 -0.51
C GLY A 48 -22.34 -10.70 -1.49
N VAL A 49 -22.48 -10.13 -2.69
CA VAL A 49 -23.22 -10.74 -3.80
C VAL A 49 -22.63 -12.13 -4.13
N PRO A 50 -23.47 -13.18 -4.27
CA PRO A 50 -22.99 -14.53 -4.52
C PRO A 50 -22.24 -14.62 -5.85
N LYS A 51 -21.22 -15.49 -5.92
CA LYS A 51 -20.34 -15.67 -7.10
C LYS A 51 -21.10 -15.78 -8.43
N SER A 52 -22.24 -16.47 -8.46
CA SER A 52 -23.05 -16.68 -9.66
C SER A 52 -23.82 -15.45 -10.15
N LYS A 53 -24.00 -14.42 -9.31
CA LYS A 53 -24.76 -13.19 -9.63
C LYS A 53 -23.88 -11.95 -9.77
N ARG A 54 -22.55 -12.11 -9.74
CA ARG A 54 -21.61 -10.99 -9.92
C ARG A 54 -21.73 -10.43 -11.33
N ILE A 55 -21.76 -9.12 -11.44
CA ILE A 55 -21.91 -8.37 -12.70
C ILE A 55 -20.64 -7.61 -13.07
N THR A 56 -19.71 -7.38 -12.14
CA THR A 56 -18.48 -6.67 -12.44
C THR A 56 -17.52 -7.49 -13.30
N THR A 57 -16.57 -6.80 -13.93
CA THR A 57 -15.63 -7.39 -14.90
C THR A 57 -14.72 -8.45 -14.27
N LYS A 58 -14.39 -9.51 -14.99
CA LYS A 58 -13.39 -10.50 -14.52
C LYS A 58 -11.95 -10.00 -14.64
N TYR A 59 -11.73 -8.84 -15.24
CA TYR A 59 -10.40 -8.27 -15.40
C TYR A 59 -10.01 -7.46 -14.15
N MET A 60 -8.75 -7.60 -13.75
CA MET A 60 -8.16 -6.75 -12.73
C MET A 60 -7.94 -5.36 -13.33
N THR A 61 -8.41 -4.32 -12.64
CA THR A 61 -8.17 -2.95 -13.08
C THR A 61 -6.74 -2.51 -12.77
N LYS A 62 -6.23 -1.50 -13.49
CA LYS A 62 -4.91 -0.93 -13.20
C LYS A 62 -4.81 -0.35 -11.78
N TYR A 63 -5.93 0.14 -11.24
CA TYR A 63 -6.02 0.70 -9.89
C TYR A 63 -5.93 -0.41 -8.84
N GLU A 64 -6.68 -1.50 -9.02
CA GLU A 64 -6.62 -2.70 -8.18
C GLU A 64 -5.21 -3.28 -8.16
N ARG A 65 -4.59 -3.42 -9.34
CA ARG A 65 -3.22 -3.93 -9.44
C ARG A 65 -2.25 -3.06 -8.65
N ALA A 66 -2.33 -1.74 -8.79
CA ALA A 66 -1.46 -0.81 -8.06
C ALA A 66 -1.67 -0.91 -6.54
N ARG A 67 -2.93 -0.92 -6.07
CA ARG A 67 -3.28 -0.98 -4.65
C ARG A 67 -2.85 -2.32 -4.04
N VAL A 68 -3.10 -3.44 -4.72
CA VAL A 68 -2.69 -4.79 -4.28
C VAL A 68 -1.17 -4.91 -4.19
N LEU A 69 -0.43 -4.44 -5.20
CA LEU A 69 1.04 -4.45 -5.16
C LEU A 69 1.58 -3.58 -4.03
N GLY A 70 1.03 -2.37 -3.84
CA GLY A 70 1.41 -1.46 -2.77
C GLY A 70 1.17 -2.05 -1.38
N THR A 71 -0.06 -2.51 -1.11
CA THR A 71 -0.40 -3.14 0.16
C THR A 71 0.44 -4.39 0.42
N ARG A 72 0.65 -5.23 -0.60
CA ARG A 72 1.44 -6.44 -0.42
C ARG A 72 2.92 -6.16 -0.21
N ALA A 73 3.49 -5.21 -0.94
CA ALA A 73 4.86 -4.76 -0.73
C ALA A 73 5.05 -4.21 0.69
N LEU A 74 4.10 -3.42 1.20
CA LEU A 74 4.12 -2.93 2.58
C LEU A 74 4.09 -4.09 3.59
N GLN A 75 3.22 -5.08 3.40
CA GLN A 75 3.18 -6.26 4.26
C GLN A 75 4.53 -6.99 4.28
N ILE A 76 5.16 -7.20 3.12
CA ILE A 76 6.47 -7.84 3.01
C ILE A 76 7.55 -7.01 3.71
N ALA A 77 7.51 -5.68 3.56
CA ALA A 77 8.42 -4.77 4.26
C ALA A 77 8.26 -4.84 5.79
N MET A 78 7.04 -5.11 6.27
CA MET A 78 6.72 -5.40 7.67
C MET A 78 6.98 -6.87 8.06
N CYS A 79 7.84 -7.57 7.32
CA CYS A 79 8.23 -8.96 7.57
C CYS A 79 7.06 -9.98 7.53
N ALA A 80 5.98 -9.69 6.80
CA ALA A 80 4.92 -10.67 6.60
C ALA A 80 5.41 -11.90 5.80
N PRO A 81 4.81 -13.08 5.99
CA PRO A 81 5.21 -14.29 5.27
C PRO A 81 5.05 -14.15 3.75
N VAL A 82 6.11 -14.48 3.01
CA VAL A 82 6.13 -14.51 1.54
C VAL A 82 5.62 -15.87 1.05
N MET A 83 4.79 -15.86 0.00
CA MET A 83 4.10 -17.03 -0.55
C MET A 83 4.80 -17.67 -1.76
N VAL A 84 5.91 -17.08 -2.21
CA VAL A 84 6.74 -17.54 -3.32
C VAL A 84 8.18 -17.78 -2.89
N GLU A 85 8.89 -18.60 -3.66
CA GLU A 85 10.32 -18.78 -3.49
C GLU A 85 11.07 -17.52 -3.95
N LEU A 86 12.05 -17.10 -3.15
CA LEU A 86 12.92 -15.96 -3.43
C LEU A 86 14.18 -16.46 -4.16
N ASP A 87 14.47 -15.89 -5.32
CA ASP A 87 15.63 -16.16 -6.18
C ASP A 87 16.64 -15.01 -6.09
N GLY A 88 16.80 -14.42 -4.89
CA GLY A 88 17.68 -13.28 -4.65
C GLY A 88 16.99 -11.92 -4.72
N GLU A 89 15.66 -11.86 -4.84
CA GLU A 89 14.92 -10.61 -4.71
C GLU A 89 14.97 -10.11 -3.26
N THR A 90 15.41 -8.87 -3.07
CA THR A 90 15.44 -8.18 -1.77
C THR A 90 14.39 -7.07 -1.67
N ASP A 91 13.98 -6.51 -2.80
CA ASP A 91 13.00 -5.43 -2.86
C ASP A 91 11.57 -5.97 -2.63
N PRO A 92 10.83 -5.48 -1.61
CA PRO A 92 9.47 -5.93 -1.33
C PRO A 92 8.52 -5.81 -2.51
N LEU A 93 8.69 -4.77 -3.34
CA LEU A 93 7.85 -4.57 -4.51
C LEU A 93 8.12 -5.62 -5.60
N GLN A 94 9.38 -5.95 -5.88
CA GLN A 94 9.71 -7.07 -6.77
C GLN A 94 9.12 -8.40 -6.27
N ILE A 95 9.19 -8.66 -4.97
CA ILE A 95 8.61 -9.87 -4.37
C ILE A 95 7.09 -9.88 -4.55
N ALA A 96 6.40 -8.77 -4.29
CA ALA A 96 4.96 -8.64 -4.51
C ALA A 96 4.58 -8.83 -5.98
N MET A 97 5.36 -8.32 -6.93
CA MET A 97 5.14 -8.55 -8.37
C MET A 97 5.28 -10.03 -8.73
N LYS A 98 6.27 -10.73 -8.15
CA LYS A 98 6.47 -12.17 -8.34
C LYS A 98 5.28 -12.98 -7.78
N GLU A 99 4.79 -12.62 -6.60
CA GLU A 99 3.59 -13.22 -6.02
C GLU A 99 2.34 -12.96 -6.85
N LEU A 100 2.15 -11.76 -7.38
CA LEU A 100 1.02 -11.41 -8.25
C LEU A 100 1.05 -12.25 -9.54
N LYS A 101 2.24 -12.39 -10.14
CA LYS A 101 2.44 -13.19 -11.36
C LYS A 101 2.12 -14.67 -11.15
N GLN A 102 2.41 -15.20 -9.96
CA GLN A 102 2.03 -16.56 -9.56
C GLN A 102 0.61 -16.67 -8.98
N ARG A 103 -0.13 -15.56 -8.86
CA ARG A 103 -1.46 -15.47 -8.25
C ARG A 103 -1.51 -16.01 -6.81
N LYS A 104 -0.44 -15.79 -6.05
CA LYS A 104 -0.30 -16.27 -4.66
C LYS A 104 -0.47 -15.18 -3.60
N ILE A 105 -0.86 -13.97 -3.99
CA ILE A 105 -1.12 -12.90 -3.03
C ILE A 105 -2.38 -13.26 -2.21
N PRO A 106 -2.28 -13.35 -0.88
CA PRO A 106 -3.40 -13.69 0.00
C PRO A 106 -4.24 -12.43 0.29
N ILE A 107 -4.80 -11.82 -0.75
CA ILE A 107 -5.63 -10.60 -0.67
C ILE A 107 -6.92 -10.83 -1.45
N ILE A 108 -8.00 -10.19 -1.01
CA ILE A 108 -9.29 -10.17 -1.71
C ILE A 108 -9.65 -8.71 -2.01
N ILE A 109 -10.09 -8.44 -3.23
CA ILE A 109 -10.58 -7.13 -3.67
C ILE A 109 -12.09 -7.09 -3.47
N ARG A 110 -12.59 -6.15 -2.67
CA ARG A 110 -14.02 -5.90 -2.55
C ARG A 110 -14.40 -4.72 -3.43
N ARG A 111 -15.33 -4.94 -4.36
CA ARG A 111 -15.87 -3.89 -5.25
C ARG A 111 -17.26 -3.48 -4.78
N TYR A 112 -17.44 -2.21 -4.46
CA TYR A 112 -18.74 -1.66 -4.12
C TYR A 112 -19.53 -1.29 -5.38
N LEU A 113 -20.83 -1.58 -5.34
CA LEU A 113 -21.79 -1.23 -6.36
C LEU A 113 -22.53 0.06 -5.95
N PRO A 114 -23.16 0.78 -6.89
CA PRO A 114 -23.87 2.03 -6.58
C PRO A 114 -25.03 1.87 -5.58
N ASP A 115 -25.53 0.65 -5.39
CA ASP A 115 -26.57 0.30 -4.42
C ASP A 115 -25.99 -0.05 -3.02
N ASN A 116 -24.71 0.22 -2.80
CA ASN A 116 -23.95 -0.10 -1.59
C ASN A 116 -23.77 -1.60 -1.32
N SER A 117 -24.21 -2.47 -2.25
CA SER A 117 -23.83 -3.88 -2.22
C SER A 117 -22.39 -4.05 -2.71
N TYR A 118 -21.79 -5.23 -2.52
CA TYR A 118 -20.40 -5.46 -2.90
C TYR A 118 -20.12 -6.87 -3.42
N GLU A 119 -19.06 -6.97 -4.21
CA GLU A 119 -18.55 -8.21 -4.78
C GLU A 119 -17.11 -8.44 -4.32
N ASP A 120 -16.86 -9.58 -3.66
CA ASP A 120 -15.52 -9.96 -3.18
C ASP A 120 -14.78 -10.82 -4.23
N TRP A 121 -13.75 -10.28 -4.86
CA TRP A 121 -12.95 -10.94 -5.90
C TRP A 121 -11.58 -11.38 -5.38
N GLY A 122 -11.29 -12.68 -5.49
CA GLY A 122 -9.95 -13.21 -5.23
C GLY A 122 -8.95 -12.83 -6.33
N ILE A 123 -7.69 -12.62 -5.97
CA ILE A 123 -6.61 -12.36 -6.95
C ILE A 123 -6.41 -13.55 -7.89
N ASP A 124 -6.68 -14.76 -7.41
CA ASP A 124 -6.59 -16.01 -8.18
C ASP A 124 -7.62 -16.09 -9.31
N GLU A 125 -8.83 -15.54 -9.11
CA GLU A 125 -9.94 -15.60 -10.08
C GLU A 125 -9.95 -14.43 -11.07
N LEU A 126 -9.19 -13.35 -10.81
CA LEU A 126 -9.09 -12.20 -11.71
C LEU A 126 -8.14 -12.44 -12.89
N ILE A 127 -8.51 -11.87 -14.04
CA ILE A 127 -7.68 -11.86 -15.25
C ILE A 127 -6.78 -10.63 -15.21
N ILE A 128 -5.48 -10.88 -15.08
CA ILE A 128 -4.44 -9.85 -15.07
C ILE A 128 -3.92 -9.71 -16.49
N ILE A 129 -3.95 -8.49 -17.04
CA ILE A 129 -3.33 -8.17 -18.32
C ILE A 129 -1.92 -7.67 -18.03
N ASP A 130 -0.91 -8.46 -18.41
CA ASP A 130 0.47 -7.99 -18.45
C ASP A 130 0.62 -7.08 -19.68
N HIS A 131 1.13 -5.87 -19.46
CA HIS A 131 1.48 -4.92 -20.52
C HIS A 131 2.99 -4.92 -20.74
#